data_AF-A0A530KQD0-F1
#
_entry.id   AF-A0A530KQD0-F1
#
_cell.length_a   1.000
_cell.length_b   1.000
_cell.length_c   1.000
_cell.angle_alpha   90.00
_cell.angle_beta   90.00
_cell.angle_gamma   90.00
#
_symmetry.space_group_name_H-M   'P 1'
#
loop_
_entity.id
_entity.type
_entity.pdbx_description
1 polymer ?
#
loop_
_entity_poly.entity_id
_entity_poly.type
_entity_poly.pdbx_seq_one_letter_code
_entity_poly.pdbx_strand_id
1 'polypeptide(L)'
;MSDRAFIRFGHGYETGSRGRCEAFDGFDIIAAPLHQEGDGWQAAFGNKARESRSFPRKDGRPGVTYSSHAIKLAKFTGESGWSAGLYILMHHGGGREVLAVPSFYDGGDLEAAILAMPERLQYALLYTIWNTASNARHQAQAETARIWETAFKEKRIRQRRATSQRAARVEIVSA
;
A
#
# COMPACT_ATOMS: atom_id res chain seq x y z
N MET A 1 17.76 10.42 -1.27
CA MET A 1 16.44 10.07 -0.71
C MET A 1 16.30 8.56 -0.77
N SER A 2 15.68 7.95 0.25
CA SER A 2 15.49 6.50 0.31
C SER A 2 14.48 6.08 -0.77
N ASP A 3 14.95 5.35 -1.78
CA ASP A 3 14.17 4.81 -2.91
C ASP A 3 13.23 3.68 -2.44
N ARG A 4 12.27 4.03 -1.57
CA ARG A 4 11.31 3.09 -1.01
C ARG A 4 10.00 3.25 -1.75
N ALA A 5 9.57 2.17 -2.40
CA ALA A 5 8.27 2.11 -3.05
C ALA A 5 7.13 2.36 -2.06
N PHE A 6 7.17 1.76 -0.86
CA PHE A 6 6.21 2.08 0.20
C PHE A 6 6.70 3.27 1.03
N ILE A 7 5.92 4.35 1.04
CA ILE A 7 6.34 5.64 1.60
C ILE A 7 5.62 6.01 2.91
N ARG A 8 4.41 5.48 3.14
CA ARG A 8 3.66 5.68 4.38
C ARG A 8 2.88 4.43 4.76
N PHE A 9 2.74 4.25 6.08
CA PHE A 9 1.96 3.21 6.72
C PHE A 9 1.12 3.83 7.83
N GLY A 10 -0.04 3.25 8.13
CA GLY A 10 -0.79 3.64 9.30
C GLY A 10 -1.82 2.60 9.72
N HIS A 11 -2.24 2.69 10.97
CA HIS A 11 -3.20 1.79 11.58
C HIS A 11 -4.48 2.56 11.92
N GLY A 12 -5.65 2.01 11.61
CA GLY A 12 -6.95 2.63 11.89
C GLY A 12 -7.93 2.57 10.71
N TYR A 13 -9.20 2.88 10.97
CA TYR A 13 -10.28 3.05 9.97
C TYR A 13 -10.59 4.55 9.77
N GLU A 14 -11.33 4.95 8.72
CA GLU A 14 -11.67 6.37 8.44
C GLU A 14 -12.67 6.90 9.50
N THR A 15 -13.45 5.99 10.09
CA THR A 15 -14.55 6.28 11.03
C THR A 15 -14.50 5.46 12.33
N GLY A 16 -13.37 4.82 12.65
CA GLY A 16 -13.25 3.93 13.82
C GLY A 16 -12.81 4.64 15.11
N SER A 17 -13.20 4.09 16.27
CA SER A 17 -12.79 4.52 17.62
C SER A 17 -11.27 4.46 17.89
N ARG A 18 -10.48 3.99 16.92
CA ARG A 18 -9.01 3.88 16.96
C ARG A 18 -8.27 5.11 16.40
N GLY A 19 -8.99 6.20 16.13
CA GLY A 19 -8.43 7.45 15.60
C GLY A 19 -8.35 7.48 14.07
N ARG A 20 -8.39 8.70 13.51
CA ARG A 20 -8.21 8.96 12.08
C ARG A 20 -6.77 8.60 11.70
N CYS A 21 -6.61 7.76 10.69
CA CYS A 21 -5.29 7.40 10.18
C CYS A 21 -4.82 8.45 9.17
N GLU A 22 -3.71 9.11 9.47
CA GLU A 22 -3.13 10.21 8.68
C GLU A 22 -2.32 9.74 7.47
N ALA A 23 -2.22 8.41 7.24
CA ALA A 23 -1.38 7.85 6.19
C ALA A 23 -1.73 8.37 4.78
N PHE A 24 -3.01 8.70 4.56
CA PHE A 24 -3.53 9.22 3.29
C PHE A 24 -3.63 10.75 3.26
N ASP A 25 -3.21 11.46 4.31
CA ASP A 25 -3.29 12.92 4.33
C ASP A 25 -2.28 13.55 3.34
N GLY A 26 -2.70 14.60 2.64
CA GLY A 26 -1.91 15.26 1.59
C GLY A 26 -1.92 14.52 0.24
N PHE A 27 -2.86 13.59 0.04
CA PHE A 27 -3.10 12.96 -1.25
C PHE A 27 -4.47 13.33 -1.80
N ASP A 28 -4.48 13.79 -3.06
CA ASP A 28 -5.70 14.03 -3.82
C ASP A 28 -6.06 12.77 -4.60
N ILE A 29 -7.21 12.20 -4.26
CA ILE A 29 -7.71 10.98 -4.90
C ILE A 29 -8.23 11.33 -6.30
N ILE A 30 -7.62 10.73 -7.32
CA ILE A 30 -8.01 10.92 -8.73
C ILE A 30 -8.81 9.74 -9.28
N ALA A 31 -8.72 8.56 -8.65
CA ALA A 31 -9.63 7.44 -8.89
C ALA A 31 -9.81 6.58 -7.64
N ALA A 32 -11.03 6.07 -7.42
CA ALA A 32 -11.36 5.23 -6.27
C ALA A 32 -12.19 4.01 -6.73
N PRO A 33 -11.62 3.10 -7.54
CA PRO A 33 -12.38 2.03 -8.14
C PRO A 33 -13.03 1.15 -7.07
N LEU A 34 -14.33 0.94 -7.23
CA LEU A 34 -15.18 0.17 -6.32
C LEU A 34 -15.33 0.76 -4.90
N HIS A 35 -14.84 1.95 -4.57
CA HIS A 35 -14.85 2.49 -3.19
C HIS A 35 -16.27 2.76 -2.67
N GLN A 36 -16.58 2.37 -1.42
CA GLN A 36 -17.96 2.37 -0.90
C GLN A 36 -18.40 3.65 -0.15
N GLU A 37 -17.54 4.66 0.01
CA GLU A 37 -17.86 5.80 0.87
C GLU A 37 -18.36 7.01 0.07
N GLY A 38 -19.49 7.60 0.53
CA GLY A 38 -20.06 8.85 0.03
C GLY A 38 -21.43 8.73 -0.65
N ASP A 39 -22.24 9.79 -0.57
CA ASP A 39 -23.59 9.88 -1.16
C ASP A 39 -23.59 9.58 -2.68
N GLY A 40 -22.49 9.92 -3.37
CA GLY A 40 -22.30 9.67 -4.79
C GLY A 40 -22.22 8.18 -5.16
N TRP A 41 -21.73 7.31 -4.27
CA TRP A 41 -21.55 5.88 -4.57
C TRP A 41 -22.87 5.11 -4.50
N GLN A 42 -23.67 5.40 -3.46
CA GLN A 42 -25.01 4.83 -3.35
C GLN A 42 -25.95 5.39 -4.42
N ALA A 43 -25.78 6.66 -4.82
CA ALA A 43 -26.50 7.24 -5.96
C ALA A 43 -26.10 6.61 -7.31
N ALA A 44 -24.81 6.30 -7.53
CA ALA A 44 -24.32 5.73 -8.79
C ALA A 44 -24.67 4.23 -8.97
N PHE A 45 -24.71 3.45 -7.88
CA PHE A 45 -24.84 1.99 -7.97
C PHE A 45 -26.01 1.38 -7.18
N GLY A 46 -26.74 2.17 -6.38
CA GLY A 46 -27.86 1.69 -5.57
C GLY A 46 -27.54 0.44 -4.73
N ASN A 47 -28.47 -0.50 -4.64
CA ASN A 47 -28.29 -1.76 -3.92
C ASN A 47 -27.20 -2.68 -4.52
N LYS A 48 -26.77 -2.43 -5.77
CA LYS A 48 -25.70 -3.19 -6.44
C LYS A 48 -24.29 -2.78 -5.98
N ALA A 49 -24.15 -1.72 -5.18
CA ALA A 49 -22.87 -1.24 -4.65
C ALA A 49 -22.10 -2.27 -3.79
N ARG A 50 -22.83 -3.23 -3.19
CA ARG A 50 -22.26 -4.33 -2.41
C ARG A 50 -22.01 -5.58 -3.27
N GLU A 51 -22.89 -5.84 -4.23
CA GLU A 51 -22.81 -6.96 -5.18
C GLU A 51 -21.69 -6.76 -6.22
N SER A 52 -21.39 -5.52 -6.61
CA SER A 52 -20.32 -5.19 -7.56
C SER A 52 -18.93 -5.58 -7.03
N ARG A 53 -18.78 -5.74 -5.71
CA ARG A 53 -17.57 -6.20 -5.01
C ARG A 53 -17.61 -7.66 -4.57
N SER A 54 -18.65 -8.40 -4.95
CA SER A 54 -18.69 -9.86 -4.78
C SER A 54 -17.98 -10.48 -5.97
N PHE A 55 -16.77 -10.98 -5.74
CA PHE A 55 -16.05 -11.76 -6.75
C PHE A 55 -16.35 -13.24 -6.49
N PRO A 56 -17.06 -13.93 -7.40
CA PRO A 56 -17.39 -15.33 -7.18
C PRO A 56 -16.11 -16.11 -6.94
N ARG A 57 -16.12 -16.95 -5.90
CA ARG A 57 -15.04 -17.91 -5.70
C ARG A 57 -15.03 -18.90 -6.87
N LYS A 58 -13.90 -19.58 -7.11
CA LYS A 58 -13.79 -20.61 -8.17
C LYS A 58 -14.86 -21.71 -8.07
N ASP A 59 -15.46 -21.89 -6.89
CA ASP A 59 -16.51 -22.87 -6.58
C ASP A 59 -17.94 -22.31 -6.67
N GLY A 60 -18.12 -21.08 -7.17
CA GLY A 60 -19.44 -20.45 -7.35
C GLY A 60 -20.11 -19.99 -6.05
N ARG A 61 -19.47 -20.18 -4.89
CA ARG A 61 -19.98 -19.68 -3.61
C ARG A 61 -19.84 -18.15 -3.54
N PRO A 62 -20.68 -17.46 -2.74
CA PRO A 62 -20.57 -16.01 -2.53
C PRO A 62 -19.13 -15.61 -2.22
N GLY A 63 -18.66 -14.59 -2.95
CA GLY A 63 -17.31 -14.07 -2.88
C GLY A 63 -16.95 -13.46 -1.52
N VAL A 64 -15.67 -13.17 -1.35
CA VAL A 64 -15.24 -12.29 -0.24
C VAL A 64 -15.78 -10.88 -0.53
N THR A 65 -16.65 -10.37 0.35
CA THR A 65 -17.08 -8.96 0.26
C THR A 65 -15.95 -8.08 0.78
N TYR A 66 -15.32 -7.34 -0.11
CA TYR A 66 -14.16 -6.49 0.19
C TYR A 66 -14.55 -5.15 0.84
N SER A 67 -15.52 -5.09 1.75
CA SER A 67 -15.80 -3.85 2.50
C SER A 67 -14.61 -3.42 3.38
N SER A 68 -13.68 -4.33 3.64
CA SER A 68 -12.42 -4.07 4.37
C SER A 68 -11.21 -3.80 3.47
N HIS A 69 -11.37 -3.80 2.14
CA HIS A 69 -10.26 -3.47 1.22
C HIS A 69 -10.65 -2.29 0.35
N ALA A 70 -9.88 -1.21 0.32
CA ALA A 70 -10.11 -0.12 -0.61
C ALA A 70 -8.80 0.23 -1.28
N ILE A 71 -8.83 0.41 -2.60
CA ILE A 71 -7.67 0.86 -3.36
C ILE A 71 -8.05 2.14 -4.08
N LYS A 72 -7.17 3.14 -4.01
CA LYS A 72 -7.36 4.44 -4.63
C LYS A 72 -6.09 4.81 -5.38
N LEU A 73 -6.23 5.48 -6.52
CA LEU A 73 -5.15 6.16 -7.22
C LEU A 73 -5.18 7.64 -6.81
N ALA A 74 -4.03 8.19 -6.48
CA ALA A 74 -3.92 9.55 -5.99
C ALA A 74 -2.66 10.26 -6.50
N LYS A 75 -2.68 11.59 -6.40
CA LYS A 75 -1.52 12.46 -6.56
C LYS A 75 -1.19 13.09 -5.22
N PHE A 76 0.09 13.34 -4.96
CA PHE A 76 0.49 14.00 -3.73
C PHE A 76 0.38 15.52 -3.90
N THR A 77 -0.28 16.18 -2.96
CA THR A 77 -0.56 17.63 -2.95
C THR A 77 0.06 18.36 -1.78
N GLY A 78 0.74 17.65 -0.88
CA GLY A 78 1.48 18.28 0.20
C GLY A 78 2.78 18.94 -0.26
N GLU A 79 3.31 19.82 0.59
CA GLU A 79 4.66 20.39 0.47
C GLU A 79 5.70 19.33 0.87
N SER A 80 5.96 18.35 0.02
CA SER A 80 7.05 17.41 0.25
C SER A 80 7.66 16.95 -1.07
N GLY A 81 8.99 16.83 -1.08
CA GLY A 81 9.81 16.56 -2.28
C GLY A 81 9.67 15.13 -2.82
N TRP A 82 8.44 14.65 -3.01
CA TRP A 82 8.14 13.36 -3.58
C TRP A 82 7.86 13.49 -5.08
N SER A 83 8.54 12.66 -5.88
CA SER A 83 8.65 12.83 -7.34
C SER A 83 7.83 11.84 -8.17
N ALA A 84 7.12 10.91 -7.52
CA ALA A 84 6.54 9.72 -8.15
C ALA A 84 5.35 10.01 -9.09
N GLY A 85 4.75 11.22 -9.03
CA GLY A 85 3.61 11.62 -9.86
C GLY A 85 2.29 10.94 -9.47
N LEU A 86 2.29 9.61 -9.27
CA LEU A 86 1.14 8.79 -8.91
C LEU A 86 1.42 7.91 -7.68
N TYR A 87 0.36 7.67 -6.91
CA TYR A 87 0.39 6.89 -5.68
C TYR A 87 -0.82 5.97 -5.58
N ILE A 88 -0.58 4.76 -5.09
CA ILE A 88 -1.62 3.79 -4.78
C ILE A 88 -1.84 3.80 -3.26
N LEU A 89 -3.06 4.16 -2.87
CA LEU A 89 -3.51 4.15 -1.48
C LEU A 89 -4.29 2.86 -1.24
N MET A 90 -3.73 1.96 -0.44
CA MET A 90 -4.36 0.69 -0.10
C MET A 90 -4.81 0.68 1.35
N HIS A 91 -6.08 0.38 1.57
CA HIS A 91 -6.65 0.03 2.85
C HIS A 91 -6.95 -1.47 2.85
N HIS A 92 -6.54 -2.18 3.89
CA HIS A 92 -6.89 -3.60 4.11
C HIS A 92 -6.96 -3.90 5.62
N GLY A 93 -7.26 -5.15 5.98
CA GLY A 93 -7.40 -5.55 7.39
C GLY A 93 -6.13 -5.35 8.25
N GLY A 94 -4.96 -5.24 7.63
CA GLY A 94 -3.68 -4.93 8.29
C GLY A 94 -3.38 -3.43 8.40
N GLY A 95 -4.23 -2.54 7.87
CA GLY A 95 -4.08 -1.09 7.97
C GLY A 95 -4.08 -0.38 6.62
N ARG A 96 -3.40 0.75 6.57
CA ARG A 96 -3.27 1.61 5.39
C ARG A 96 -1.82 1.67 4.93
N GLU A 97 -1.64 1.58 3.62
CA GLU A 97 -0.34 1.60 2.96
C GLU A 97 -0.38 2.55 1.78
N VAL A 98 0.71 3.30 1.60
CA VAL A 98 0.90 4.16 0.44
C VAL A 98 2.09 3.65 -0.35
N LEU A 99 1.83 3.29 -1.60
CA LEU A 99 2.82 2.87 -2.57
C LEU A 99 3.01 3.98 -3.59
N ALA A 100 4.23 4.49 -3.72
CA ALA A 100 4.64 5.34 -4.82
C ALA A 100 4.73 4.50 -6.10
N VAL A 101 4.08 4.94 -7.17
CA VAL A 101 4.28 4.36 -8.50
C VAL A 101 5.56 4.97 -9.06
N PRO A 102 6.60 4.17 -9.38
CA PRO A 102 7.85 4.72 -9.91
C PRO A 102 7.58 5.57 -11.15
N SER A 103 8.20 6.75 -11.23
CA SER A 103 8.14 7.57 -12.44
C SER A 103 8.89 6.83 -13.56
N PHE A 104 8.24 6.64 -14.69
CA PHE A 104 8.87 6.20 -15.92
C PHE A 104 8.45 7.12 -17.05
N TYR A 105 9.25 7.18 -18.11
CA TYR A 105 8.95 8.03 -19.26
C TYR A 105 7.76 7.44 -20.03
N ASP A 106 6.60 8.06 -19.89
CA ASP A 106 5.34 7.64 -20.52
C ASP A 106 4.59 8.80 -21.20
N GLY A 107 5.16 10.01 -21.21
CA GLY A 107 4.49 11.20 -21.76
C GLY A 107 3.24 11.65 -20.98
N GLY A 108 2.96 11.09 -19.80
CA GLY A 108 1.72 11.29 -19.06
C GLY A 108 0.57 10.35 -19.46
N ASP A 109 0.82 9.41 -20.37
CA ASP A 109 -0.20 8.51 -20.90
C ASP A 109 -0.71 7.50 -19.87
N LEU A 110 0.08 7.14 -18.85
CA LEU A 110 -0.34 6.15 -17.86
C LEU A 110 -1.52 6.64 -17.02
N GLU A 111 -1.48 7.88 -16.55
CA GLU A 111 -2.57 8.45 -15.75
C GLU A 111 -3.87 8.44 -16.57
N ALA A 112 -3.83 9.00 -17.78
CA ALA A 112 -4.98 9.06 -18.68
C ALA A 112 -5.50 7.67 -19.03
N ALA A 113 -4.61 6.72 -19.33
CA ALA A 113 -4.98 5.34 -19.66
C ALA A 113 -5.67 4.64 -18.49
N ILE A 114 -5.14 4.76 -17.26
CA ILE A 114 -5.76 4.18 -16.07
C ILE A 114 -7.13 4.81 -15.82
N LEU A 115 -7.25 6.14 -15.89
CA LEU A 115 -8.51 6.85 -15.66
C LEU A 115 -9.59 6.48 -16.69
N ALA A 116 -9.19 6.16 -17.93
CA ALA A 116 -10.11 5.73 -18.98
C ALA A 116 -10.56 4.26 -18.86
N MET A 117 -9.90 3.44 -18.03
CA MET A 117 -10.28 2.03 -17.88
C MET A 117 -11.63 1.87 -17.16
N PRO A 118 -12.39 0.81 -17.46
CA PRO A 118 -13.50 0.38 -16.61
C PRO A 118 -13.04 0.12 -15.17
N GLU A 119 -13.86 0.47 -14.17
CA GLU A 119 -13.50 0.41 -12.75
C GLU A 119 -12.95 -0.96 -12.29
N ARG A 120 -13.48 -2.06 -12.83
CA ARG A 120 -12.99 -3.41 -12.50
C ARG A 120 -11.57 -3.65 -12.99
N LEU A 121 -11.24 -3.13 -14.18
CA LEU A 121 -9.89 -3.21 -14.74
C LEU A 121 -8.94 -2.28 -13.99
N GLN A 122 -9.39 -1.07 -13.65
CA GLN A 122 -8.64 -0.19 -12.75
C GLN A 122 -8.31 -0.89 -11.43
N TYR A 123 -9.32 -1.44 -10.75
CA TYR A 123 -9.13 -2.17 -9.49
C TYR A 123 -8.12 -3.32 -9.65
N ALA A 124 -8.31 -4.16 -10.67
CA ALA A 124 -7.44 -5.31 -10.90
C ALA A 124 -5.99 -4.90 -11.14
N LEU A 125 -5.76 -3.85 -11.94
CA LEU A 125 -4.44 -3.31 -12.23
C LEU A 125 -3.78 -2.76 -10.97
N LEU A 126 -4.45 -1.83 -10.27
CA LEU A 126 -3.93 -1.22 -9.06
C LEU A 126 -3.62 -2.27 -7.98
N TYR A 127 -4.52 -3.25 -7.80
CA TYR A 127 -4.34 -4.33 -6.83
C TYR A 127 -3.16 -5.22 -7.21
N THR A 128 -2.97 -5.52 -8.49
CA THR A 128 -1.84 -6.32 -8.96
C THR A 128 -0.51 -5.63 -8.70
N ILE A 129 -0.42 -4.32 -8.98
CA ILE A 129 0.78 -3.52 -8.69
C ILE A 129 1.08 -3.53 -7.19
N TRP A 130 0.08 -3.21 -6.36
CA TRP A 130 0.23 -3.20 -4.91
C TRP A 130 0.61 -4.58 -4.35
N ASN A 131 -0.07 -5.64 -4.77
CA ASN A 131 0.17 -7.00 -4.28
C ASN A 131 1.58 -7.49 -4.66
N THR A 132 2.05 -7.16 -5.87
CA THR A 132 3.42 -7.49 -6.31
C THR A 132 4.46 -6.78 -5.44
N ALA A 133 4.30 -5.48 -5.20
CA ALA A 133 5.20 -4.71 -4.34
C ALA A 133 5.16 -5.22 -2.88
N SER A 134 3.98 -5.53 -2.36
CA SER A 134 3.80 -6.03 -0.99
C SER A 134 4.44 -7.40 -0.81
N ASN A 135 4.29 -8.31 -1.77
CA ASN A 135 4.93 -9.63 -1.75
C ASN A 135 6.46 -9.52 -1.85
N ALA A 136 6.99 -8.65 -2.70
CA ALA A 136 8.42 -8.40 -2.79
C ALA A 136 8.98 -7.89 -1.45
N ARG A 137 8.28 -6.96 -0.78
CA ARG A 137 8.63 -6.50 0.56
C ARG A 137 8.64 -7.63 1.59
N HIS A 138 7.61 -8.48 1.61
CA HIS A 138 7.55 -9.61 2.54
C HIS A 138 8.67 -10.62 2.30
N GLN A 139 9.00 -10.89 1.04
CA GLN A 139 10.12 -11.77 0.69
C GLN A 139 11.45 -11.20 1.18
N ALA A 140 11.71 -9.91 0.94
CA ALA A 140 12.93 -9.24 1.42
C ALA A 140 13.03 -9.25 2.95
N GLN A 141 11.91 -9.05 3.66
CA GLN A 141 11.85 -9.14 5.12
C GLN A 141 12.13 -10.56 5.62
N ALA A 142 11.56 -11.58 4.98
CA ALA A 142 11.78 -12.97 5.33
C ALA A 142 13.23 -13.41 5.07
N GLU A 143 13.82 -12.98 3.96
CA GLU A 143 15.24 -13.21 3.66
C GLU A 143 16.14 -12.55 4.70
N THR A 144 15.89 -11.28 5.01
CA THR A 144 16.59 -10.56 6.06
C THR A 144 16.48 -11.31 7.40
N ALA A 145 15.29 -11.72 7.80
CA ALA A 145 15.08 -12.48 9.04
C ALA A 145 15.90 -13.78 9.07
N ARG A 146 15.96 -14.53 7.97
CA ARG A 146 16.79 -15.74 7.86
C ARG A 146 18.28 -15.44 8.00
N ILE A 147 18.78 -14.38 7.37
CA ILE A 147 20.18 -13.95 7.50
C ILE A 147 20.52 -13.64 8.96
N TRP A 148 19.63 -12.92 9.66
CA TRP A 148 19.78 -12.61 11.08
C TRP A 148 19.68 -13.85 11.97
N GLU A 149 18.77 -14.77 11.68
CA GLU A 149 18.64 -16.04 12.41
C GLU A 149 19.92 -16.88 12.30
N THR A 150 20.48 -17.01 11.10
CA THR A 150 21.74 -17.72 10.86
C THR A 150 22.89 -17.06 11.62
N ALA A 151 23.03 -15.73 11.53
CA ALA A 151 24.05 -14.99 12.26
C ALA A 151 23.92 -15.13 13.78
N PHE A 152 22.69 -15.21 14.31
CA PHE A 152 22.44 -15.48 15.73
C PHE A 152 22.95 -16.87 16.13
N LYS A 153 22.58 -17.92 15.38
CA LYS A 153 23.03 -19.31 15.61
C LYS A 153 24.55 -19.42 15.58
N GLU A 154 25.20 -18.70 14.67
CA GLU A 154 26.65 -18.66 14.50
C GLU A 154 27.36 -17.69 15.47
N LYS A 155 26.63 -17.05 16.40
CA LYS A 155 27.16 -16.06 17.36
C LYS A 155 27.90 -14.88 16.70
N ARG A 156 27.51 -14.51 15.49
CA ARG A 156 28.07 -13.38 14.72
C ARG A 156 27.30 -12.08 14.90
N ILE A 157 26.42 -11.98 15.89
CA ILE A 157 25.71 -10.73 16.20
C ILE A 157 26.50 -9.91 17.21
N ARG A 158 26.84 -8.68 16.84
CA ARG A 158 27.50 -7.73 17.74
C ARG A 158 26.59 -6.54 18.02
N GLN A 159 26.32 -6.32 19.29
CA GLN A 159 25.67 -5.10 19.77
C GLN A 159 26.74 -4.09 20.18
N ARG A 160 26.71 -2.89 19.58
CA ARG A 160 27.52 -1.75 20.02
C ARG A 160 26.65 -0.84 20.88
N ARG A 161 27.17 -0.49 22.06
CA ARG A 161 26.53 0.50 22.94
C ARG A 161 26.66 1.90 22.33
N ALA A 162 25.70 2.76 22.64
CA ALA A 162 25.78 4.16 22.28
C ALA A 162 26.97 4.83 23.00
N THR A 163 27.61 5.78 22.32
CA THR A 163 28.56 6.74 22.89
C THR A 163 28.07 8.16 22.66
N SER A 164 28.71 9.16 23.27
CA SER A 164 28.39 10.58 23.03
C SER A 164 28.45 11.00 21.56
N GLN A 165 29.13 10.23 20.71
CA GLN A 165 29.32 10.51 19.30
C GLN A 165 28.59 9.52 18.37
N ARG A 166 28.04 8.41 18.88
CA ARG A 166 27.44 7.35 18.04
C ARG A 166 26.25 6.68 18.70
N ALA A 167 25.16 6.51 17.94
CA ALA A 167 24.01 5.73 18.38
C ALA A 167 24.35 4.24 18.55
N ALA A 168 23.62 3.56 19.43
CA ALA A 168 23.69 2.11 19.55
C ALA A 168 23.30 1.46 18.21
N ARG A 169 23.98 0.38 17.84
CA ARG A 169 23.67 -0.39 16.62
C ARG A 169 23.90 -1.87 16.83
N VAL A 170 23.08 -2.69 16.18
CA VAL A 170 23.27 -4.14 16.09
C VAL A 170 23.71 -4.44 14.68
N GLU A 171 24.79 -5.20 14.53
CA GLU A 171 25.35 -5.57 13.23
C GLU A 171 25.70 -7.06 13.20
N ILE A 172 25.62 -7.65 12.01
CA ILE A 172 26.17 -8.96 11.73
C ILE A 172 27.66 -8.77 11.41
N VAL A 173 28.53 -9.48 12.12
CA VAL A 173 29.98 -9.47 11.89
C VAL A 173 30.29 -10.42 10.74
N SER A 174 31.16 -9.98 9.82
CA SER A 174 31.70 -10.84 8.76
C SER A 174 32.45 -12.02 9.37
N ALA A 175 32.36 -13.18 8.74
CA ALA A 175 33.13 -14.36 9.11
C ALA A 175 34.65 -14.10 9.00
#